data_AF-A0A5C8MH18-F1
#
_entry.id   AF-A0A5C8MH18-F1
#
_cell.length_a   1.000
_cell.length_b   1.000
_cell.length_c   1.000
_cell.angle_alpha   90.00
_cell.angle_beta   90.00
_cell.angle_gamma   90.00
#
_symmetry.space_group_name_H-M   'P 1'
#
loop_
_entity.id
_entity.type
_entity.pdbx_description
1 polymer ?
#
loop_
_entity_poly.entity_id
_entity_poly.type
_entity_poly.pdbx_seq_one_letter_code
_entity_poly.pdbx_strand_id
1 'polypeptide(L)'
;MFIRSSNVGYPRIGEKREWKKTLESFWNGQITKEQCTKMMEAIRLDSIRKQMEKGIDLIPIGDFSLYDHVLDTAFMFGYIPEQFQQIDDTLEQYFAMARGTNGQHALEMTKWFNTNYHYIVPEIGQTKPRLVENRLLKEYNLVKETFDLETKPVLLGPITFLLLSKQYDRHEWRKHLARLVPVYVEL
;
A
#
# COMPACT_ATOMS: atom_id res chain seq x y z
N MET A 1 12.09 34.18 -3.78
CA MET A 1 10.96 33.22 -3.72
C MET A 1 11.44 31.93 -4.35
N PHE A 2 11.47 30.82 -3.60
CA PHE A 2 11.89 29.52 -4.11
C PHE A 2 10.64 28.73 -4.53
N ILE A 3 10.59 28.27 -5.78
CA ILE A 3 9.50 27.42 -6.29
C ILE A 3 9.93 25.97 -6.12
N ARG A 4 9.12 25.16 -5.43
CA ARG A 4 9.38 23.74 -5.20
C ARG A 4 8.69 22.87 -6.24
N SER A 5 9.42 21.89 -6.77
CA SER A 5 8.95 20.83 -7.65
C SER A 5 8.50 19.60 -6.86
N SER A 6 7.50 18.88 -7.37
CA SER A 6 6.97 17.66 -6.76
C SER A 6 6.18 16.84 -7.77
N ASN A 7 5.84 15.61 -7.41
CA ASN A 7 4.85 14.79 -8.11
C ASN A 7 3.97 14.05 -7.08
N VAL A 8 2.93 13.34 -7.55
CA VAL A 8 1.91 12.70 -6.69
C VAL A 8 2.19 11.22 -6.38
N GLY A 9 3.15 10.62 -7.07
CA GLY A 9 3.50 9.21 -6.99
C GLY A 9 4.30 8.78 -8.23
N TYR A 10 4.85 7.56 -8.22
CA TYR A 10 5.75 7.06 -9.24
C TYR A 10 5.40 5.61 -9.68
N PRO A 11 5.63 5.24 -10.96
CA PRO A 11 5.40 3.87 -11.40
C PRO A 11 6.28 2.86 -10.66
N ARG A 12 5.66 1.94 -9.92
CA ARG A 12 6.34 0.85 -9.20
C ARG A 12 6.91 -0.26 -10.10
N ILE A 13 6.57 -0.27 -11.39
CA ILE A 13 6.81 -1.43 -12.27
C ILE A 13 8.30 -1.68 -12.58
N GLY A 14 9.15 -0.64 -12.53
CA GLY A 14 10.55 -0.69 -12.95
C GLY A 14 10.71 -0.61 -14.49
N GLU A 15 11.91 -0.25 -14.95
CA GLU A 15 12.20 0.00 -16.37
C GLU A 15 11.98 -1.23 -17.26
N LYS A 16 12.24 -2.44 -16.74
CA LYS A 16 12.09 -3.71 -17.47
C LYS A 16 11.11 -4.65 -16.77
N ARG A 17 10.14 -4.07 -16.05
CA ARG A 17 9.10 -4.79 -15.29
C ARG A 17 9.66 -5.69 -14.20
N GLU A 18 10.72 -5.25 -13.54
CA GLU A 18 11.41 -5.95 -12.46
C GLU A 18 10.43 -6.29 -11.33
N TRP A 19 9.57 -5.34 -10.95
CA TRP A 19 8.55 -5.54 -9.92
C TRP A 19 7.63 -6.72 -10.25
N LYS A 20 7.16 -6.79 -11.50
CA LYS A 20 6.28 -7.88 -11.95
C LYS A 20 7.01 -9.22 -11.87
N LYS A 21 8.23 -9.28 -12.39
CA LYS A 21 9.06 -10.50 -12.39
C LYS A 21 9.34 -10.98 -10.97
N THR A 22 9.67 -10.07 -10.05
CA THR A 22 9.92 -10.41 -8.64
C THR A 22 8.68 -11.02 -7.99
N LEU A 23 7.49 -10.42 -8.17
CA LEU A 23 6.26 -11.01 -7.62
C LEU A 23 5.93 -12.37 -8.22
N GLU A 24 6.03 -12.50 -9.54
CA GLU A 24 5.75 -13.78 -10.22
C GLU A 24 6.71 -14.87 -9.74
N SER A 25 8.01 -14.57 -9.60
CA SER A 25 8.97 -15.52 -9.05
C SER A 25 8.68 -15.87 -7.59
N PHE A 26 8.27 -14.91 -6.76
CA PHE A 26 7.89 -15.17 -5.37
C PHE A 26 6.66 -16.08 -5.29
N TRP A 27 5.60 -15.76 -6.03
CA TRP A 27 4.36 -16.55 -6.03
C TRP A 27 4.54 -17.95 -6.62
N ASN A 28 5.54 -18.16 -7.47
CA ASN A 28 5.91 -19.47 -8.02
C ASN A 28 6.91 -20.23 -7.14
N GLY A 29 7.25 -19.72 -5.94
CA GLY A 29 8.18 -20.35 -5.01
C GLY A 29 9.65 -20.38 -5.49
N GLN A 30 10.00 -19.55 -6.47
CA GLN A 30 11.36 -19.50 -7.04
C GLN A 30 12.33 -18.67 -6.19
N ILE A 31 11.79 -17.72 -5.40
CA ILE A 31 12.56 -16.88 -4.48
C ILE A 31 11.89 -16.86 -3.10
N THR A 32 12.68 -16.66 -2.06
CA THR A 32 12.17 -16.57 -0.68
C THR A 32 11.51 -15.21 -0.41
N LYS A 33 10.80 -15.11 0.72
CA LYS A 33 10.22 -13.85 1.22
C LYS A 33 11.27 -12.76 1.43
N GLU A 34 12.43 -13.12 1.95
CA GLU A 34 13.54 -12.20 2.18
C GLU A 34 14.12 -11.68 0.86
N GLN A 35 14.25 -12.57 -0.14
CA GLN A 35 14.69 -12.19 -1.48
C GLN A 35 13.68 -11.26 -2.15
N CYS A 36 12.39 -11.60 -2.10
CA CYS A 36 11.31 -10.77 -2.63
C CYS A 36 11.31 -9.37 -1.99
N THR A 37 11.34 -9.30 -0.66
CA THR A 37 11.36 -8.04 0.10
C THR A 37 12.57 -7.18 -0.28
N LYS A 38 13.78 -7.76 -0.33
CA LYS A 38 15.00 -7.03 -0.72
C LYS A 38 14.95 -6.52 -2.16
N MET A 39 14.46 -7.31 -3.10
CA MET A 39 14.32 -6.89 -4.50
C MET A 39 13.29 -5.75 -4.65
N MET A 40 12.18 -5.82 -3.92
CA MET A 40 11.16 -4.77 -3.90
C MET A 40 11.67 -3.47 -3.30
N GLU A 41 12.44 -3.56 -2.21
CA GLU A 41 13.12 -2.42 -1.60
C GLU A 41 14.09 -1.77 -2.59
N ALA A 42 14.92 -2.56 -3.29
CA ALA A 42 15.86 -2.05 -4.28
C ALA A 42 15.16 -1.30 -5.43
N ILE A 43 14.03 -1.80 -5.94
CA ILE A 43 13.24 -1.12 -6.98
C ILE A 43 12.69 0.22 -6.47
N ARG A 44 12.23 0.26 -5.21
CA ARG A 44 11.73 1.48 -4.58
C ARG A 44 12.84 2.52 -4.41
N LEU A 45 13.98 2.12 -3.84
CA LEU A 45 15.13 2.99 -3.63
C LEU A 45 15.72 3.50 -4.95
N ASP A 46 15.70 2.69 -6.01
CA ASP A 46 16.09 3.14 -7.35
C ASP A 46 15.14 4.22 -7.90
N SER A 47 13.84 4.08 -7.68
CA SER A 47 12.83 5.08 -8.07
C SER A 47 13.00 6.41 -7.31
N ILE A 48 13.37 6.35 -6.03
CA ILE A 48 13.68 7.53 -5.21
C ILE A 48 14.98 8.18 -5.69
N ARG A 49 16.05 7.41 -5.88
CA ARG A 49 17.34 7.89 -6.39
C ARG A 49 17.17 8.63 -7.72
N LYS A 50 16.39 8.08 -8.64
CA LYS A 50 16.10 8.71 -9.93
C LYS A 50 15.44 10.08 -9.77
N GLN A 51 14.44 10.20 -8.89
CA GLN A 51 13.77 11.48 -8.66
C GLN A 51 14.71 12.51 -8.01
N MET A 52 15.57 12.06 -7.10
CA MET A 52 16.60 12.89 -6.46
C MET A 52 17.63 13.39 -7.48
N GLU A 53 18.14 12.51 -8.35
CA GLU A 53 19.07 12.87 -9.43
C GLU A 53 18.46 13.84 -10.46
N LYS A 54 17.13 13.86 -10.58
CA LYS A 54 16.40 14.84 -11.40
C LYS A 54 16.12 16.16 -10.69
N GLY A 55 16.52 16.30 -9.43
CA GLY A 55 16.37 17.53 -8.66
C GLY A 55 14.93 17.82 -8.20
N ILE A 56 14.11 16.78 -7.99
CA ILE A 56 12.76 16.96 -7.44
C ILE A 56 12.84 17.35 -5.96
N ASP A 57 12.24 18.48 -5.58
CA ASP A 57 12.35 19.02 -4.22
C ASP A 57 11.53 18.23 -3.18
N LEU A 58 10.33 17.76 -3.58
CA LEU A 58 9.43 16.99 -2.70
C LEU A 58 9.08 15.66 -3.37
N ILE A 59 9.85 14.63 -3.04
CA ILE A 59 9.71 13.28 -3.58
C ILE A 59 8.66 12.51 -2.78
N PRO A 60 7.61 11.94 -3.41
CA PRO A 60 6.62 11.16 -2.69
C PRO A 60 7.19 9.82 -2.21
N ILE A 61 6.67 9.38 -1.06
CA ILE A 61 6.82 8.02 -0.55
C ILE A 61 5.48 7.50 -0.06
N GLY A 62 5.32 6.18 -0.01
CA GLY A 62 4.08 5.53 0.42
C GLY A 62 3.13 5.16 -0.72
N ASP A 63 3.41 5.59 -1.96
CA ASP A 63 2.71 5.16 -3.18
C ASP A 63 3.24 3.82 -3.71
N PHE A 64 4.49 3.44 -3.40
CA PHE A 64 5.01 2.12 -3.74
C PHE A 64 4.21 1.04 -3.01
N SER A 65 3.90 -0.04 -3.71
CA SER A 65 3.00 -1.08 -3.23
C SER A 65 3.41 -2.44 -3.78
N LEU A 66 3.16 -3.49 -3.02
CA LEU A 66 3.35 -4.87 -3.48
C LEU A 66 2.16 -5.38 -4.29
N TYR A 67 1.03 -4.68 -4.29
CA TYR A 67 -0.10 -5.03 -5.13
C TYR A 67 -1.05 -3.87 -5.40
N ASP A 68 -1.58 -3.23 -4.37
CA ASP A 68 -2.50 -2.10 -4.52
C ASP A 68 -2.47 -1.15 -3.30
N HIS A 69 -2.50 0.16 -3.55
CA HIS A 69 -2.40 1.18 -2.52
C HIS A 69 -3.66 1.31 -1.64
N VAL A 70 -4.83 0.91 -2.15
CA VAL A 70 -6.05 0.84 -1.35
C VAL A 70 -6.01 -0.39 -0.44
N LEU A 71 -5.57 -1.54 -0.96
CA LEU A 71 -5.27 -2.73 -0.16
C LEU A 71 -4.24 -2.44 0.94
N ASP A 72 -3.19 -1.70 0.61
CA ASP A 72 -2.15 -1.31 1.57
C ASP A 72 -2.73 -0.54 2.76
N THR A 73 -3.66 0.38 2.48
CA THR A 73 -4.35 1.15 3.51
C THR A 73 -5.26 0.25 4.37
N ALA A 74 -5.98 -0.68 3.74
CA ALA A 74 -6.82 -1.64 4.45
C ALA A 74 -5.99 -2.53 5.39
N PHE A 75 -4.90 -3.09 4.89
CA PHE A 75 -4.01 -3.97 5.64
C PHE A 75 -3.31 -3.24 6.79
N MET A 76 -2.78 -2.04 6.53
CA MET A 76 -2.14 -1.18 7.54
C MET A 76 -3.06 -0.90 8.74
N PHE A 77 -4.36 -0.70 8.49
CA PHE A 77 -5.35 -0.46 9.54
C PHE A 77 -6.10 -1.70 10.02
N GLY A 78 -5.65 -2.90 9.63
CA GLY A 78 -6.19 -4.16 10.14
C GLY A 78 -7.58 -4.51 9.62
N TYR A 79 -7.99 -3.95 8.49
CA TYR A 79 -9.18 -4.38 7.76
C TYR A 79 -8.89 -5.68 7.00
N ILE A 80 -8.76 -6.76 7.75
CA ILE A 80 -8.46 -8.11 7.26
C ILE A 80 -9.73 -8.97 7.44
N PRO A 81 -10.39 -9.41 6.37
CA PRO A 81 -11.56 -10.29 6.43
C PRO A 81 -11.27 -11.58 7.19
N GLU A 82 -12.28 -12.10 7.89
CA GLU A 82 -12.16 -13.28 8.78
C GLU A 82 -11.52 -14.48 8.09
N GLN A 83 -11.86 -14.72 6.81
CA GLN A 83 -11.31 -15.85 6.04
C GLN A 83 -9.79 -15.82 5.91
N PHE A 84 -9.15 -14.65 5.98
CA PHE A 84 -7.69 -14.51 5.85
C PHE A 84 -6.96 -14.42 7.20
N GLN A 85 -7.69 -14.31 8.33
CA GLN A 85 -7.08 -14.09 9.64
C GLN A 85 -6.29 -15.29 10.17
N GLN A 86 -6.53 -16.49 9.63
CA GLN A 86 -5.80 -17.72 9.99
C GLN A 86 -4.43 -17.84 9.29
N ILE A 87 -4.07 -16.90 8.42
CA ILE A 87 -2.77 -16.88 7.74
C ILE A 87 -1.78 -16.12 8.64
N ASP A 88 -0.81 -16.85 9.20
CA ASP A 88 0.16 -16.30 10.14
C ASP A 88 1.20 -15.38 9.47
N ASP A 89 1.63 -15.72 8.26
CA ASP A 89 2.60 -14.90 7.54
C ASP A 89 1.92 -13.66 6.95
N THR A 90 2.34 -12.48 7.41
CA THR A 90 1.73 -11.20 7.01
C THR A 90 1.81 -10.91 5.51
N LEU A 91 2.88 -11.35 4.84
CA LEU A 91 3.06 -11.12 3.41
C LEU A 91 2.17 -12.07 2.60
N GLU A 92 2.09 -13.34 3.02
CA GLU A 92 1.17 -14.30 2.43
C GLU A 92 -0.29 -13.90 2.65
N GLN A 93 -0.63 -13.40 3.84
CA GLN A 93 -1.97 -12.89 4.16
C GLN A 93 -2.35 -11.72 3.25
N TYR A 94 -1.43 -10.76 3.06
CA TYR A 94 -1.61 -9.65 2.13
C TYR A 94 -1.86 -10.14 0.70
N PHE A 95 -1.08 -11.10 0.20
CA PHE A 95 -1.28 -11.64 -1.14
C PHE A 95 -2.52 -12.53 -1.27
N ALA A 96 -2.93 -13.23 -0.21
CA ALA A 96 -4.17 -13.98 -0.18
C ALA A 96 -5.38 -13.06 -0.32
N MET A 97 -5.37 -11.87 0.32
CA MET A 97 -6.39 -10.85 0.09
C MET A 97 -6.40 -10.36 -1.37
N ALA A 98 -5.22 -10.16 -1.96
CA ALA A 98 -5.07 -9.64 -3.32
C ALA A 98 -5.44 -10.63 -4.45
N ARG A 99 -5.12 -11.92 -4.26
CA ARG A 99 -5.12 -12.94 -5.32
C ARG A 99 -5.79 -14.26 -4.93
N GLY A 100 -6.22 -14.40 -3.69
CA GLY A 100 -6.78 -15.65 -3.15
C GLY A 100 -5.69 -16.66 -2.81
N THR A 101 -6.13 -17.76 -2.20
CA THR A 101 -5.32 -18.96 -1.94
C THR A 101 -6.22 -20.21 -2.07
N ASN A 102 -5.67 -21.40 -1.85
CA ASN A 102 -6.44 -22.64 -1.90
C ASN A 102 -7.57 -22.62 -0.86
N GLY A 103 -8.81 -22.49 -1.34
CA GLY A 103 -10.02 -22.48 -0.51
C GLY A 103 -10.50 -21.09 -0.05
N GLN A 104 -9.82 -20.01 -0.44
CA GLN A 104 -10.23 -18.63 -0.10
C GLN A 104 -10.17 -17.75 -1.34
N HIS A 105 -11.31 -17.15 -1.70
CA HIS A 105 -11.39 -16.26 -2.85
C HIS A 105 -10.74 -14.91 -2.55
N ALA A 106 -10.06 -14.35 -3.55
CA ALA A 106 -9.52 -12.99 -3.51
C ALA A 106 -10.62 -11.96 -3.23
N LEU A 107 -10.23 -10.82 -2.68
CA LEU A 107 -11.10 -9.65 -2.62
C LEU A 107 -11.42 -9.14 -4.03
N GLU A 108 -12.58 -8.50 -4.16
CA GLU A 108 -12.99 -7.90 -5.42
C GLU A 108 -12.01 -6.81 -5.87
N MET A 109 -11.76 -6.76 -7.17
CA MET A 109 -11.08 -5.64 -7.81
C MET A 109 -12.05 -4.84 -8.67
N THR A 110 -11.91 -3.52 -8.68
CA THR A 110 -12.70 -2.64 -9.54
C THR A 110 -11.87 -1.45 -10.04
N LYS A 111 -12.39 -0.71 -11.02
CA LYS A 111 -11.66 0.41 -11.62
C LYS A 111 -11.40 1.51 -10.61
N TRP A 112 -10.17 2.03 -10.61
CA TRP A 112 -9.81 3.25 -9.92
C TRP A 112 -10.31 4.44 -10.72
N PHE A 113 -11.45 4.98 -10.28
CA PHE A 113 -12.17 6.07 -10.94
C PHE A 113 -12.36 5.78 -12.44
N ASN A 114 -11.99 6.73 -13.30
CA ASN A 114 -12.08 6.63 -14.76
C ASN A 114 -10.78 6.17 -15.42
N THR A 115 -9.86 5.55 -14.67
CA THR A 115 -8.59 5.05 -15.19
C THR A 115 -8.66 3.56 -15.60
N ASN A 116 -7.57 3.06 -16.19
CA ASN A 116 -7.39 1.61 -16.44
C ASN A 116 -6.73 0.87 -15.27
N TYR A 117 -6.34 1.57 -14.21
CA TYR A 117 -5.86 0.95 -12.99
C TYR A 117 -7.05 0.34 -12.22
N HIS A 118 -6.83 -0.81 -11.59
CA HIS A 118 -7.82 -1.47 -10.74
C HIS A 118 -7.28 -1.52 -9.31
N TYR A 119 -8.14 -1.24 -8.34
CA TYR A 119 -7.81 -1.33 -6.93
C TYR A 119 -8.56 -2.50 -6.28
N ILE A 120 -8.06 -2.99 -5.14
CA ILE A 120 -8.73 -4.02 -4.35
C ILE A 120 -9.72 -3.35 -3.41
N VAL A 121 -10.99 -3.74 -3.52
CA VAL A 121 -12.08 -3.16 -2.74
C VAL A 121 -11.99 -3.66 -1.29
N PRO A 122 -11.73 -2.79 -0.30
CA PRO A 122 -11.66 -3.22 1.09
C PRO A 122 -13.03 -3.67 1.61
N GLU A 123 -13.03 -4.69 2.47
CA GLU A 123 -14.19 -5.10 3.25
C GLU A 123 -14.01 -4.64 4.70
N ILE A 124 -14.70 -3.56 5.09
CA ILE A 124 -14.49 -2.95 6.41
C ILE A 124 -15.41 -3.52 7.49
N GLY A 125 -16.59 -4.03 7.10
CA GLY A 125 -17.55 -4.69 8.00
C GLY A 125 -17.76 -3.95 9.32
N GLN A 126 -17.74 -4.71 10.42
CA GLN A 126 -17.75 -4.16 11.79
C GLN A 126 -16.35 -4.06 12.41
N THR A 127 -15.30 -4.28 11.62
CA THR A 127 -13.91 -4.29 12.08
C THR A 127 -13.54 -2.94 12.68
N LYS A 128 -12.95 -2.98 13.88
CA LYS A 128 -12.38 -1.79 14.51
C LYS A 128 -10.97 -1.58 13.95
N PRO A 129 -10.68 -0.44 13.30
CA PRO A 129 -9.35 -0.19 12.78
C PRO A 129 -8.33 -0.13 13.90
N ARG A 130 -7.12 -0.62 13.62
CA ARG A 130 -5.93 -0.50 14.47
C ARG A 130 -4.70 -0.44 13.58
N LEU A 131 -3.67 0.29 13.98
CA LEU A 131 -2.41 0.28 13.25
C LEU A 131 -1.71 -1.08 13.42
N VAL A 132 -1.78 -1.94 12.41
CA VAL A 132 -1.11 -3.26 12.40
C VAL A 132 0.36 -3.10 12.09
N GLU A 133 0.67 -2.26 11.11
CA GLU A 133 2.03 -1.98 10.67
C GLU A 133 2.10 -0.56 10.10
N ASN A 134 2.96 0.30 10.65
CA ASN A 134 3.19 1.63 10.08
C ASN A 134 4.18 1.53 8.90
N ARG A 135 3.70 1.01 7.76
CA ARG A 135 4.52 0.85 6.54
C ARG A 135 5.10 2.18 6.04
N LEU A 136 4.36 3.27 6.24
CA LEU A 136 4.73 4.58 5.74
C LEU A 136 5.89 5.16 6.55
N LEU A 137 5.84 5.05 7.87
CA LEU A 137 6.95 5.44 8.74
C LEU A 137 8.19 4.57 8.48
N LYS A 138 8.01 3.26 8.26
CA LYS A 138 9.12 2.37 7.88
C LYS A 138 9.78 2.82 6.57
N GLU A 139 8.99 3.15 5.56
CA GLU A 139 9.49 3.66 4.28
C GLU A 139 10.17 5.03 4.43
N TYR A 140 9.57 5.93 5.21
CA TYR A 140 10.14 7.24 5.52
C TYR A 140 11.52 7.13 6.16
N ASN A 141 11.63 6.34 7.23
CA ASN A 141 12.89 6.15 7.94
C ASN A 141 13.94 5.50 7.03
N LEU A 142 13.57 4.46 6.26
CA LEU A 142 14.47 3.81 5.31
C LEU A 142 15.05 4.82 4.31
N VAL A 143 14.21 5.66 3.71
CA VAL A 143 14.66 6.65 2.72
C VAL A 143 15.49 7.74 3.37
N LYS A 144 15.09 8.21 4.55
CA LYS A 144 15.85 9.20 5.33
C LYS A 144 17.23 8.67 5.69
N GLU A 145 17.35 7.43 6.15
CA GLU A 145 18.63 6.80 6.49
C GLU A 145 19.51 6.54 5.26
N THR A 146 18.89 6.15 4.13
CA THR A 146 19.63 5.77 2.92
C THR A 146 20.18 6.97 2.15
N PHE A 147 19.43 8.07 2.11
CA PHE A 147 19.71 9.22 1.23
C PHE A 147 19.82 10.57 1.96
N ASP A 148 19.64 10.61 3.29
CA ASP A 148 19.49 11.84 4.08
C ASP A 148 18.40 12.78 3.52
N LEU A 149 17.36 12.18 2.93
CA LEU A 149 16.34 12.90 2.17
C LEU A 149 15.06 13.09 3.00
N GLU A 150 14.61 14.34 3.11
CA GLU A 150 13.25 14.66 3.58
C GLU A 150 12.25 14.39 2.46
N THR A 151 11.41 13.37 2.65
CA THR A 151 10.40 12.97 1.66
C THR A 151 9.03 13.51 2.01
N LYS A 152 8.09 13.38 1.05
CA LYS A 152 6.69 13.78 1.20
C LYS A 152 5.81 12.53 1.29
N PRO A 153 5.41 12.09 2.50
CA PRO A 153 4.48 10.98 2.65
C PRO A 153 3.16 11.22 1.89
N VAL A 154 2.70 10.21 1.17
CA VAL A 154 1.40 10.21 0.47
C VAL A 154 0.50 9.12 1.03
N LEU A 155 -0.73 9.52 1.35
CA LEU A 155 -1.72 8.68 2.02
C LEU A 155 -3.05 8.77 1.29
N LEU A 156 -3.76 7.65 1.21
CA LEU A 156 -5.16 7.67 0.79
C LEU A 156 -6.00 8.31 1.90
N GLY A 157 -6.74 9.38 1.58
CA GLY A 157 -7.53 10.08 2.60
C GLY A 157 -8.62 9.19 3.22
N PRO A 158 -8.93 9.36 4.53
CA PRO A 158 -9.83 8.46 5.25
C PRO A 158 -11.26 8.46 4.69
N ILE A 159 -11.75 9.60 4.21
CA ILE A 159 -13.08 9.68 3.59
C ILE A 159 -13.10 8.91 2.26
N THR A 160 -12.09 9.12 1.40
CA THR A 160 -11.98 8.39 0.13
C THR A 160 -11.85 6.88 0.36
N PHE A 161 -11.01 6.47 1.32
CA PHE A 161 -10.87 5.06 1.70
C PHE A 161 -12.21 4.43 2.07
N LEU A 162 -13.00 5.08 2.94
CA LEU A 162 -14.33 4.60 3.31
C LEU A 162 -15.28 4.54 2.12
N LEU A 163 -15.32 5.57 1.27
CA LEU A 163 -16.18 5.60 0.08
C LEU A 163 -15.85 4.51 -0.94
N LEU A 164 -14.59 4.08 -1.01
CA LEU A 164 -14.12 3.00 -1.88
C LEU A 164 -14.30 1.60 -1.27
N SER A 165 -14.68 1.50 0.00
CA SER A 165 -14.85 0.24 0.73
C SER A 165 -16.27 -0.32 0.60
N LYS A 166 -16.42 -1.62 0.82
CA LYS A 166 -17.69 -2.34 0.91
C LYS A 166 -18.09 -2.62 2.36
N GLN A 167 -19.33 -3.08 2.51
CA GLN A 167 -19.87 -3.65 3.75
C GLN A 167 -19.94 -2.66 4.94
N TYR A 168 -20.21 -1.38 4.65
CA TYR A 168 -20.72 -0.44 5.66
C TYR A 168 -22.07 0.13 5.23
N ASP A 169 -22.96 0.32 6.21
CA ASP A 169 -24.17 1.09 5.96
C ASP A 169 -23.76 2.54 5.70
N ARG A 170 -24.17 3.10 4.55
CA ARG A 170 -23.87 4.49 4.21
C ARG A 170 -24.39 5.46 5.25
N HIS A 171 -25.42 5.12 6.04
CA HIS A 171 -25.89 5.96 7.15
C HIS A 171 -24.89 5.97 8.33
N GLU A 172 -24.05 4.95 8.44
CA GLU A 172 -23.03 4.80 9.50
C GLU A 172 -21.65 5.38 9.10
N TRP A 173 -21.49 6.02 7.94
CA TRP A 173 -20.17 6.50 7.48
C TRP A 173 -19.45 7.40 8.51
N ARG A 174 -20.21 8.24 9.25
CA ARG A 174 -19.65 9.08 10.32
C ARG A 174 -19.08 8.27 11.47
N LYS A 175 -19.71 7.16 11.83
CA LYS A 175 -19.25 6.23 12.88
C LYS A 175 -17.97 5.51 12.45
N HIS A 176 -17.91 5.08 11.19
CA HIS A 176 -16.67 4.51 10.62
C HIS A 176 -15.55 5.56 10.58
N LEU A 177 -15.84 6.78 10.13
CA LEU A 177 -14.87 7.88 10.11
C LEU A 177 -14.36 8.22 11.51
N ALA A 178 -15.24 8.33 12.50
CA ALA A 178 -14.85 8.61 13.89
C ALA A 178 -13.93 7.53 14.48
N ARG A 179 -14.03 6.28 14.03
CA ARG A 179 -13.12 5.18 14.40
C ARG A 179 -11.81 5.21 13.62
N LEU A 180 -11.85 5.65 12.36
CA LEU A 180 -10.71 5.66 11.45
C LEU A 180 -9.77 6.85 11.69
N VAL A 181 -10.30 8.04 12.01
CA VAL A 181 -9.49 9.24 12.23
C VAL A 181 -8.39 9.04 13.29
N PRO A 182 -8.65 8.43 14.46
CA PRO A 182 -7.61 8.20 15.46
C PRO A 182 -6.40 7.43 14.93
N VAL A 183 -6.61 6.36 14.15
CA VAL A 183 -5.48 5.57 13.61
C VAL A 183 -4.72 6.30 12.50
N TYR A 184 -5.33 7.28 11.81
CA TYR A 184 -4.61 8.18 10.90
C TYR A 184 -3.76 9.20 11.66
N VAL A 185 -4.16 9.60 12.87
CA VAL A 185 -3.39 10.51 13.72
C VAL A 185 -2.15 9.81 14.31
N GLU A 186 -2.21 8.48 14.47
CA GLU A 186 -1.09 7.65 14.92
C GLU A 186 0.04 7.47 13.88
N LEU A 187 -0.23 7.75 12.59
CA LEU A 187 0.73 7.57 11.50
C LEU A 187 1.90 8.55 11.57
#